data_AF-G9WR98-F1
#
_entry.id   AF-G9WR98-F1
#
_cell.length_a   1.000
_cell.length_b   1.000
_cell.length_c   1.000
_cell.angle_alpha   90.00
_cell.angle_beta   90.00
_cell.angle_gamma   90.00
#
_symmetry.space_group_name_H-M   'P 1'
#
loop_
_entity.id
_entity.type
_entity.pdbx_description
1 polymer ?
#
loop_
_entity_poly.entity_id
_entity_poly.type
_entity_poly.pdbx_seq_one_letter_code
_entity_poly.pdbx_strand_id
1 'polypeptide(L)'
;MKKSSMAVFLSLCLLAGGFFTEKTYADSNFSGDWIKQGDAWYFYLAPNTPLEEEWLSYNGESYYIGQGGRMVTGKYIDPEDKAEYFFDEDGRLLEDEFTKDGKLYIGKNGKELRYFNDYRTFLRRELESLKQKDFGKKVEKASGDADSTATTLEGAVIHPEAYALIDINDDGYKDIVLLKDKVREETKLSPNVLAVILYKEETRITKESREEAKNKTENEKLPIKERSTMPLLEAEADGPYTFVVRRNKLTGEIAFLRNNRGGEDYSVFQFKKDEGLNQLYSIATKRDGMGVAKYYSFADEVEFQEYQRILLTIQNQFGEPYPVKSYNLDEAGLEEGLKDFSKEELSFYATQEFNN
;
A
#
# COMPACT_ATOMS: atom_id res chain seq x y z
N MET A 1 16.11 2.25 38.86
CA MET A 1 14.97 1.62 39.56
C MET A 1 13.82 1.62 38.57
N LYS A 2 13.41 0.45 38.06
CA LYS A 2 12.24 0.34 37.19
C LYS A 2 11.02 0.68 38.05
N LYS A 3 10.37 1.82 37.81
CA LYS A 3 9.00 1.99 38.32
C LYS A 3 8.18 0.92 37.60
N SER A 4 7.48 0.11 38.36
CA SER A 4 6.57 -0.89 37.82
C SER A 4 5.38 -0.12 37.27
N SER A 5 5.28 0.07 35.94
CA SER A 5 4.08 0.62 35.30
C SER A 5 2.89 -0.24 35.73
N MET A 6 2.04 0.31 36.58
CA MET A 6 0.96 -0.43 37.21
C MET A 6 -0.30 -0.18 36.37
N ALA A 7 -0.51 -1.01 35.34
CA ALA A 7 -1.71 -0.93 34.53
C ALA A 7 -2.96 -1.12 35.41
N VAL A 8 -3.76 -0.08 35.56
CA VAL A 8 -5.02 -0.15 36.30
C VAL A 8 -6.08 -0.71 35.36
N PHE A 9 -6.57 -1.92 35.67
CA PHE A 9 -7.67 -2.57 34.95
C PHE A 9 -8.99 -2.30 35.66
N LEU A 10 -9.87 -1.49 35.06
CA LEU A 10 -11.23 -1.32 35.54
C LEU A 10 -12.22 -2.02 34.59
N SER A 11 -12.83 -3.10 35.07
CA SER A 11 -13.97 -3.75 34.42
C SER A 11 -15.23 -3.53 35.25
N LEU A 12 -16.32 -3.10 34.61
CA LEU A 12 -17.55 -2.69 35.25
C LEU A 12 -18.25 -3.89 35.94
N CYS A 13 -17.93 -4.14 37.21
CA CYS A 13 -18.68 -5.05 38.07
C CYS A 13 -19.87 -4.32 38.70
N LEU A 14 -21.06 -4.50 38.12
CA LEU A 14 -22.33 -4.15 38.77
C LEU A 14 -22.55 -5.04 40.00
N LEU A 15 -22.34 -4.50 41.20
CA LEU A 15 -22.87 -5.07 42.44
C LEU A 15 -23.75 -4.07 43.18
N ALA A 16 -25.01 -4.45 43.31
CA ALA A 16 -26.08 -3.70 43.94
C ALA A 16 -25.94 -3.65 45.48
N GLY A 17 -26.40 -2.54 46.05
CA GLY A 17 -27.09 -2.50 47.34
C GLY A 17 -26.27 -2.10 48.57
N GLY A 18 -26.59 -0.94 49.14
CA GLY A 18 -26.21 -0.57 50.49
C GLY A 18 -26.57 0.87 50.84
N PHE A 19 -27.64 1.05 51.63
CA PHE A 19 -28.04 2.33 52.20
C PHE A 19 -26.93 2.91 53.09
N PHE A 20 -26.50 4.15 52.83
CA PHE A 20 -25.69 4.94 53.76
C PHE A 20 -26.26 6.36 53.92
N THR A 21 -26.36 6.76 55.18
CA THR A 21 -26.84 8.05 55.68
C THR A 21 -25.94 9.22 55.25
N GLU A 22 -26.56 10.34 54.86
CA GLU A 22 -25.89 11.58 54.45
C GLU A 22 -24.93 12.13 55.53
N LYS A 23 -23.63 12.05 55.23
CA LYS A 23 -22.65 13.05 55.65
C LYS A 23 -22.23 13.78 54.39
N THR A 24 -22.50 15.08 54.33
CA THR A 24 -22.04 15.97 53.27
C THR A 24 -20.51 16.02 53.29
N TYR A 25 -19.87 15.20 52.45
CA TYR A 25 -18.53 15.46 51.96
C TYR A 25 -18.66 16.57 50.91
N ALA A 26 -18.14 17.76 51.23
CA ALA A 26 -17.94 18.79 50.22
C ALA A 26 -17.07 18.20 49.09
N ASP A 27 -17.54 18.34 47.84
CA ASP A 27 -16.78 18.19 46.59
C ASP A 27 -15.65 17.15 46.60
N SER A 28 -15.95 15.88 46.93
CA SER A 28 -14.99 14.81 46.69
C SER A 28 -15.15 14.34 45.24
N ASN A 29 -14.17 14.62 44.39
CA ASN A 29 -14.09 14.12 43.01
C ASN A 29 -13.80 12.60 42.93
N PHE A 30 -14.17 11.82 43.95
CA PHE A 30 -13.99 10.37 43.97
C PHE A 30 -15.14 9.70 43.21
N SER A 31 -14.95 9.50 41.91
CA SER A 31 -15.94 8.91 41.02
C SER A 31 -15.54 7.51 40.51
N GLY A 32 -14.24 7.20 40.47
CA GLY A 32 -13.76 6.08 39.66
C GLY A 32 -14.06 6.30 38.17
N ASP A 33 -14.17 7.56 37.75
CA ASP A 33 -14.66 7.97 36.45
C ASP A 33 -13.96 9.26 35.97
N TRP A 34 -14.21 9.61 34.72
CA TRP A 34 -13.71 10.82 34.09
C TRP A 34 -14.37 12.09 34.61
N ILE A 35 -13.58 13.13 34.81
CA ILE A 35 -14.03 14.46 35.21
C ILE A 35 -13.40 15.50 34.28
N LYS A 36 -14.24 16.30 33.63
CA LYS A 36 -13.80 17.41 32.79
C LYS A 36 -13.59 18.66 33.65
N GLN A 37 -12.39 19.25 33.58
CA GLN A 37 -12.07 20.51 34.24
C GLN A 37 -11.46 21.47 33.22
N GLY A 38 -12.20 22.55 32.91
CA GLY A 38 -11.88 23.42 31.79
C GLY A 38 -11.89 22.63 30.47
N ASP A 39 -10.78 22.67 29.74
CA ASP A 39 -10.61 21.99 28.45
C ASP A 39 -9.91 20.62 28.56
N ALA A 40 -9.62 20.15 29.78
CA ALA A 40 -8.92 18.88 29.99
C ALA A 40 -9.79 17.86 30.75
N TRP A 41 -9.57 16.60 30.40
CA TRP A 41 -10.14 15.45 31.10
C TRP A 41 -9.14 14.90 32.11
N TYR A 42 -9.65 14.44 33.24
CA TYR A 42 -8.91 13.90 34.36
C TYR A 42 -9.60 12.63 34.84
N PHE A 43 -8.85 11.66 35.35
CA PHE A 43 -9.43 10.44 35.91
C PHE A 43 -9.13 10.36 37.41
N TYR A 44 -10.13 10.14 38.25
CA TYR A 44 -9.96 10.17 39.71
C TYR A 44 -10.21 8.80 40.34
N LEU A 45 -9.15 8.19 40.88
CA LEU A 45 -9.18 6.96 41.68
C LEU A 45 -9.18 7.22 43.19
N ALA A 46 -8.97 8.46 43.61
CA ALA A 46 -9.00 8.90 45.00
C ALA A 46 -9.67 10.29 45.09
N PRO A 47 -10.26 10.67 46.24
CA PRO A 47 -10.82 12.00 46.43
C PRO A 47 -9.79 13.09 46.14
N ASN A 48 -10.12 14.00 45.23
CA ASN A 48 -9.39 15.24 44.96
C ASN A 48 -7.94 15.08 44.46
N THR A 49 -7.52 13.86 44.10
CA THR A 49 -6.23 13.59 43.47
C THR A 49 -6.48 12.80 42.18
N PRO A 50 -6.23 13.42 41.01
CA PRO A 50 -6.33 12.68 39.75
C PRO A 50 -5.19 11.65 39.65
N LEU A 51 -5.42 10.61 38.85
CA LEU A 51 -4.36 9.77 38.32
C LEU A 51 -3.38 10.66 37.55
N GLU A 52 -2.08 10.36 37.56
CA GLU A 52 -1.04 11.16 36.92
C GLU A 52 0.09 10.24 36.45
N GLU A 53 0.61 10.51 35.25
CA GLU A 53 1.75 9.78 34.62
C GLU A 53 1.55 8.25 34.53
N GLU A 54 0.33 7.79 34.26
CA GLU A 54 0.00 6.36 34.25
C GLU A 54 -0.92 5.95 33.09
N TRP A 55 -0.78 4.69 32.67
CA TRP A 55 -1.67 4.04 31.73
C TRP A 55 -2.98 3.62 32.43
N LEU A 56 -4.09 3.85 31.74
CA LEU A 56 -5.43 3.55 32.22
C LEU A 56 -6.15 2.64 31.21
N SER A 57 -6.59 1.47 31.66
CA SER A 57 -7.56 0.67 30.91
C SER A 57 -8.95 0.89 31.49
N TYR A 58 -9.84 1.45 30.68
CA TYR A 58 -11.18 1.85 31.09
C TYR A 58 -12.19 1.44 30.01
N ASN A 59 -13.16 0.60 30.40
CA ASN A 59 -14.22 0.09 29.51
C ASN A 59 -13.72 -0.60 28.22
N GLY A 60 -12.58 -1.28 28.30
CA GLY A 60 -12.00 -2.01 27.16
C GLY A 60 -11.10 -1.16 26.27
N GLU A 61 -10.99 0.13 26.55
CA GLU A 61 -10.13 1.07 25.81
C GLU A 61 -8.93 1.46 26.67
N SER A 62 -7.84 1.86 26.00
CA SER A 62 -6.59 2.28 26.65
C SER A 62 -6.41 3.79 26.54
N TYR A 63 -5.96 4.42 27.62
CA TYR A 63 -5.71 5.85 27.75
C TYR A 63 -4.37 6.07 28.45
N TYR A 64 -3.78 7.24 28.26
CA TYR A 64 -2.64 7.67 29.07
C TYR A 64 -2.96 8.99 29.78
N ILE A 65 -2.69 9.03 31.08
CA ILE A 65 -2.82 10.24 31.88
C ILE A 65 -1.43 10.85 32.04
N GLY A 66 -1.24 12.05 31.51
CA GLY A 66 0.04 12.75 31.53
C GLY A 66 0.30 13.51 32.82
N GLN A 67 1.39 14.27 32.81
CA GLN A 67 1.79 15.15 33.90
C GLN A 67 0.67 16.13 34.28
N GLY A 68 0.48 16.35 35.58
CA GLY A 68 -0.60 17.16 36.14
C GLY A 68 -1.98 16.50 36.05
N GLY A 69 -2.05 15.21 35.72
CA GLY A 69 -3.27 14.40 35.68
C GLY A 69 -4.16 14.61 34.45
N ARG A 70 -3.65 15.30 33.42
CA ARG A 70 -4.38 15.61 32.20
C ARG A 70 -4.35 14.40 31.27
N MET A 71 -5.50 13.99 30.77
CA MET A 71 -5.61 12.99 29.71
C MET A 71 -4.82 13.42 28.47
N VAL A 72 -4.06 12.49 27.89
CA VAL A 72 -3.32 12.73 26.67
C VAL A 72 -4.19 12.46 25.44
N THR A 73 -4.05 13.31 24.43
CA THR A 73 -4.68 13.22 23.11
C THR A 73 -3.61 13.46 22.04
N GLY A 74 -3.76 12.87 20.85
CA GLY A 74 -2.77 13.01 19.78
C GLY A 74 -1.48 12.23 20.06
N LYS A 75 -0.33 12.75 19.62
CA LYS A 75 0.96 12.07 19.77
C LYS A 75 1.54 12.26 21.17
N TYR A 76 1.93 11.15 21.80
CA TYR A 76 2.63 11.07 23.07
C TYR A 76 3.98 10.39 22.88
N ILE A 77 5.03 10.90 23.54
CA ILE A 77 6.34 10.22 23.59
C ILE A 77 6.55 9.79 25.03
N ASP A 78 6.60 8.48 25.24
CA ASP A 78 6.84 7.93 26.57
C ASP A 78 8.30 8.21 26.97
N PRO A 79 8.53 8.88 28.10
CA PRO A 79 9.87 9.29 28.52
C PRO A 79 10.75 8.09 28.93
N GLU A 80 10.16 6.95 29.30
CA GLU A 80 10.86 5.75 29.76
C GLU A 80 11.33 4.88 28.60
N ASP A 81 10.44 4.51 27.67
CA ASP A 81 10.78 3.61 26.55
C ASP A 81 11.17 4.37 25.26
N LYS A 82 10.92 5.69 25.20
CA LYS A 82 11.11 6.55 24.01
C LYS A 82 10.27 6.10 22.81
N ALA A 83 9.16 5.39 23.05
CA ALA A 83 8.19 5.04 22.04
C ALA A 83 7.19 6.18 21.82
N GLU A 84 6.61 6.20 20.61
CA GLU A 84 5.59 7.17 20.24
C GLU A 84 4.23 6.46 20.20
N TYR A 85 3.30 6.94 21.00
CA TYR A 85 1.92 6.45 21.08
C TYR A 85 0.96 7.49 20.51
N PHE A 86 -0.14 7.04 19.90
CA PHE A 86 -1.10 7.91 19.24
C PHE A 86 -2.50 7.72 19.82
N PHE A 87 -3.11 8.83 20.21
CA PHE A 87 -4.43 8.88 20.83
C PHE A 87 -5.40 9.71 19.98
N ASP A 88 -6.68 9.37 19.98
CA ASP A 88 -7.72 10.18 19.35
C ASP A 88 -8.09 11.44 20.16
N GLU A 89 -9.08 12.20 19.69
CA GLU A 89 -9.56 13.44 20.33
C GLU A 89 -10.24 13.17 21.69
N ASP A 90 -10.71 11.94 21.91
CA ASP A 90 -11.32 11.48 23.16
C ASP A 90 -10.30 10.77 24.08
N GLY A 91 -9.03 10.73 23.68
CA GLY A 91 -7.90 10.20 24.46
C GLY A 91 -7.73 8.68 24.40
N ARG A 92 -8.50 7.98 23.56
CA ARG A 92 -8.36 6.54 23.36
C ARG A 92 -7.13 6.27 22.50
N LEU A 93 -6.34 5.27 22.88
CA LEU A 93 -5.20 4.78 22.13
C LEU A 93 -5.68 4.23 20.78
N LEU A 94 -5.11 4.71 19.69
CA LEU A 94 -5.39 4.20 18.35
C LEU A 94 -4.77 2.82 18.19
N GLU A 95 -5.52 1.84 17.71
CA GLU A 95 -5.02 0.47 17.49
C GLU A 95 -5.58 -0.09 16.18
N ASP A 96 -4.68 -0.55 15.29
CA ASP A 96 -5.03 -1.11 13.97
C ASP A 96 -5.96 -0.20 13.13
N GLU A 97 -5.66 1.11 13.14
CA GLU A 97 -6.47 2.11 12.46
C GLU A 97 -5.65 3.28 11.90
N PHE A 98 -6.24 4.01 10.96
CA PHE A 98 -5.66 5.25 10.47
C PHE A 98 -5.96 6.40 11.43
N THR A 99 -5.03 7.35 11.52
CA THR A 99 -5.31 8.66 12.11
C THR A 99 -6.48 9.33 11.39
N LYS A 100 -7.18 10.24 12.06
CA LYS A 100 -8.34 10.97 11.51
C LYS A 100 -8.06 11.66 10.17
N ASP A 101 -6.83 12.14 9.97
CA ASP A 101 -6.38 12.75 8.71
C ASP A 101 -5.90 11.74 7.65
N GLY A 102 -5.91 10.44 7.96
CA GLY A 102 -5.55 9.35 7.06
C GLY A 102 -4.06 9.21 6.75
N LYS A 103 -3.21 10.04 7.37
CA LYS A 103 -1.78 10.09 7.05
C LYS A 103 -1.03 8.90 7.61
N LEU A 104 -1.26 8.57 8.88
CA LEU A 104 -0.56 7.48 9.57
C LEU A 104 -1.50 6.33 9.83
N TYR A 105 -1.01 5.11 9.64
CA TYR A 105 -1.58 3.90 10.19
C TYR A 105 -0.88 3.56 11.50
N ILE A 106 -1.67 3.28 12.52
CA ILE A 106 -1.23 2.92 13.86
C ILE A 106 -1.46 1.42 14.02
N GLY A 107 -0.40 0.70 14.41
CA GLY A 107 -0.46 -0.74 14.64
C GLY A 107 -1.14 -1.07 15.97
N LYS A 108 -1.41 -2.36 16.15
CA LYS A 108 -2.06 -2.93 17.34
C LYS A 108 -1.47 -2.54 18.70
N ASN A 109 -0.22 -2.10 18.77
CA ASN A 109 0.44 -1.71 20.02
C ASN A 109 0.36 -0.21 20.32
N GLY A 110 -0.46 0.55 19.58
CA GLY A 110 -0.58 1.99 19.74
C GLY A 110 0.54 2.80 19.09
N LYS A 111 1.50 2.13 18.43
CA LYS A 111 2.66 2.74 17.79
C LYS A 111 2.45 2.83 16.28
N GLU A 112 3.10 3.81 15.68
CA GLU A 112 3.10 3.97 14.23
C GLU A 112 3.71 2.74 13.53
N LEU A 113 3.02 2.24 12.50
CA LEU A 113 3.56 1.26 11.56
C LEU A 113 4.43 1.98 10.50
N ARG A 114 5.62 2.43 10.91
CA ARG A 114 6.45 3.42 10.19
C ARG A 114 6.80 2.97 8.77
N TYR A 115 7.22 1.73 8.57
CA TYR A 115 7.60 1.17 7.27
C TYR A 115 6.44 1.16 6.30
N PHE A 116 5.24 0.86 6.79
CA PHE A 116 4.03 0.89 5.99
C PHE A 116 3.65 2.33 5.62
N ASN A 117 3.70 3.27 6.55
CA ASN A 117 3.38 4.68 6.28
C ASN A 117 4.36 5.33 5.30
N ASP A 118 5.64 5.07 5.49
CA ASP A 118 6.67 5.50 4.55
C ASP A 118 6.47 4.87 3.16
N TYR A 119 6.14 3.58 3.09
CA TYR A 119 5.89 2.87 1.84
C TYR A 119 4.68 3.47 1.10
N ARG A 120 3.57 3.75 1.81
CA ARG A 120 2.42 4.48 1.25
C ARG A 120 2.79 5.87 0.75
N THR A 121 3.62 6.59 1.50
CA THR A 121 4.12 7.91 1.11
C THR A 121 4.97 7.83 -0.16
N PHE A 122 5.82 6.82 -0.26
CA PHE A 122 6.59 6.51 -1.47
C PHE A 122 5.68 6.25 -2.66
N LEU A 123 4.70 5.34 -2.52
CA LEU A 123 3.75 5.00 -3.57
C LEU A 123 2.96 6.23 -4.04
N ARG A 124 2.47 7.07 -3.12
CA ARG A 124 1.76 8.31 -3.46
C ARG A 124 2.60 9.20 -4.37
N ARG A 125 3.85 9.47 -3.97
CA ARG A 125 4.76 10.32 -4.74
C ARG A 125 5.04 9.73 -6.13
N GLU A 126 5.24 8.42 -6.19
CA GLU A 126 5.51 7.73 -7.46
C GLU A 126 4.30 7.79 -8.40
N LEU A 127 3.10 7.49 -7.90
CA LEU A 127 1.85 7.55 -8.67
C LEU A 127 1.55 8.96 -9.17
N GLU A 128 1.78 9.99 -8.35
CA GLU A 128 1.64 11.40 -8.76
C GLU A 128 2.63 11.79 -9.88
N SER A 129 3.87 11.30 -9.80
CA SER A 129 4.86 11.48 -10.88
C SER A 129 4.40 10.78 -12.17
N LEU A 130 3.94 9.55 -12.05
CA LEU A 130 3.51 8.72 -13.19
C LEU A 130 2.25 9.23 -13.89
N LYS A 131 1.43 10.05 -13.22
CA LYS A 131 0.23 10.68 -13.78
C LYS A 131 0.51 11.49 -15.04
N GLN A 132 1.70 12.09 -15.15
CA GLN A 132 2.10 12.90 -16.31
C GLN A 132 2.86 12.10 -17.36
N LYS A 133 3.13 10.82 -17.13
CA LYS A 133 3.86 9.99 -18.08
C LYS A 133 3.02 9.80 -19.35
N ASP A 134 3.66 10.00 -20.50
CA ASP A 134 3.03 9.86 -21.81
C ASP A 134 3.30 8.47 -22.38
N PHE A 135 2.22 7.74 -22.68
CA PHE A 135 2.22 6.41 -23.27
C PHE A 135 1.73 6.42 -24.72
N GLY A 136 1.47 7.60 -25.31
CA GLY A 136 1.09 7.71 -26.70
C GLY A 136 2.25 7.35 -27.62
N LYS A 137 1.97 6.55 -28.64
CA LYS A 137 2.93 6.16 -29.66
C LYS A 137 3.51 7.40 -30.34
N LYS A 138 4.84 7.45 -30.42
CA LYS A 138 5.57 8.55 -31.07
C LYS A 138 6.19 8.09 -32.38
N VAL A 139 6.08 8.95 -33.40
CA VAL A 139 6.70 8.75 -34.70
C VAL A 139 7.65 9.91 -34.95
N GLU A 140 8.87 9.58 -35.40
CA GLU A 140 9.83 10.59 -35.84
C GLU A 140 9.38 11.22 -37.15
N LYS A 141 9.42 12.55 -37.21
CA LYS A 141 9.16 13.32 -38.42
C LYS A 141 10.27 14.35 -38.59
N ALA A 142 10.78 14.49 -39.82
CA ALA A 142 11.77 15.51 -40.14
C ALA A 142 11.21 16.91 -39.82
N SER A 143 11.99 17.72 -39.13
CA SER A 143 11.65 19.09 -38.76
C SER A 143 12.50 20.09 -39.55
N GLY A 144 11.83 21.01 -40.25
CA GLY A 144 12.47 22.09 -41.00
C GLY A 144 12.77 21.79 -42.47
N ASP A 145 13.39 22.77 -43.14
CA ASP A 145 13.76 22.76 -44.56
C ASP A 145 14.66 21.57 -44.93
N ALA A 146 14.75 21.26 -46.23
CA ALA A 146 15.34 20.05 -46.81
C ALA A 146 16.82 19.73 -46.44
N ASP A 147 17.49 20.61 -45.67
CA ASP A 147 18.89 20.48 -45.22
C ASP A 147 19.00 20.28 -43.68
N SER A 148 17.89 20.24 -42.96
CA SER A 148 17.83 20.01 -41.51
C SER A 148 17.80 18.50 -41.20
N THR A 149 18.70 18.04 -40.32
CA THR A 149 18.70 16.69 -39.76
C THR A 149 17.89 16.58 -38.47
N ALA A 150 17.27 17.67 -38.02
CA ALA A 150 16.45 17.65 -36.81
C ALA A 150 15.17 16.85 -37.06
N THR A 151 14.80 16.03 -36.09
CA THR A 151 13.52 15.29 -36.08
C THR A 151 12.71 15.72 -34.86
N THR A 152 11.39 15.73 -35.01
CA THR A 152 10.44 15.92 -33.91
C THR A 152 9.60 14.66 -33.76
N LEU A 153 9.23 14.33 -32.53
CA LEU A 153 8.29 13.26 -32.23
C LEU A 153 6.86 13.80 -32.33
N GLU A 154 6.08 13.26 -33.26
CA GLU A 154 4.64 13.51 -33.37
C GLU A 154 3.85 12.29 -32.88
N GLY A 155 2.71 12.53 -32.24
CA GLY A 155 1.82 11.47 -31.73
C GLY A 155 0.83 12.01 -30.70
N ALA A 156 -0.23 11.25 -30.44
CA ALA A 156 -1.16 11.59 -29.36
C ALA A 156 -0.42 11.60 -28.01
N VAL A 157 -0.84 12.46 -27.09
CA VAL A 157 -0.40 12.43 -25.69
C VAL A 157 -1.44 11.64 -24.91
N ILE A 158 -1.04 10.54 -24.28
CA ILE A 158 -1.96 9.66 -23.56
C ILE A 158 -1.39 9.35 -22.18
N HIS A 159 -2.11 9.76 -21.14
CA HIS A 159 -1.74 9.57 -19.75
C HIS A 159 -2.48 8.38 -19.13
N PRO A 160 -1.94 7.77 -18.06
CA PRO A 160 -2.68 6.81 -17.26
C PRO A 160 -3.85 7.49 -16.53
N GLU A 161 -4.99 6.81 -16.48
CA GLU A 161 -6.21 7.33 -15.86
C GLU A 161 -6.54 6.61 -14.54
N ALA A 162 -5.95 5.44 -14.32
CA ALA A 162 -6.16 4.60 -13.15
C ALA A 162 -4.91 3.79 -12.82
N TYR A 163 -4.91 3.17 -11.64
CA TYR A 163 -3.86 2.27 -11.19
C TYR A 163 -4.42 1.09 -10.41
N ALA A 164 -3.61 0.05 -10.25
CA ALA A 164 -3.82 -1.02 -9.28
C ALA A 164 -2.52 -1.28 -8.52
N LEU A 165 -2.66 -1.82 -7.31
CA LEU A 165 -1.56 -2.24 -6.46
C LEU A 165 -1.68 -3.75 -6.25
N ILE A 166 -0.68 -4.49 -6.70
CA ILE A 166 -0.67 -5.96 -6.68
C ILE A 166 0.74 -6.41 -6.34
N ASP A 167 0.90 -7.33 -5.38
CA ASP A 167 2.19 -7.99 -5.16
C ASP A 167 2.42 -9.01 -6.31
N ILE A 168 3.25 -8.65 -7.29
CA ILE A 168 3.47 -9.46 -8.49
C ILE A 168 4.55 -10.50 -8.24
N ASN A 169 5.49 -10.23 -7.34
CA ASN A 169 6.68 -11.04 -7.10
C ASN A 169 6.65 -11.80 -5.76
N ASP A 170 5.55 -11.71 -5.02
CA ASP A 170 5.30 -12.34 -3.72
C ASP A 170 6.37 -11.96 -2.68
N ASP A 171 6.75 -10.67 -2.66
CA ASP A 171 7.74 -10.13 -1.73
C ASP A 171 7.15 -9.39 -0.52
N GLY A 172 5.82 -9.32 -0.45
CA GLY A 172 5.05 -8.65 0.60
C GLY A 172 4.78 -7.17 0.32
N TYR A 173 5.36 -6.60 -0.75
CA TYR A 173 5.10 -5.23 -1.19
C TYR A 173 4.26 -5.23 -2.46
N LYS A 174 3.28 -4.33 -2.53
CA LYS A 174 2.51 -4.13 -3.75
C LYS A 174 3.31 -3.36 -4.81
N ASP A 175 3.20 -3.84 -6.03
CA ASP A 175 3.74 -3.22 -7.24
C ASP A 175 2.68 -2.37 -7.94
N ILE A 176 3.12 -1.43 -8.77
CA ILE A 176 2.23 -0.52 -9.50
C ILE A 176 1.88 -1.10 -10.86
N VAL A 177 0.58 -1.16 -11.16
CA VAL A 177 0.06 -1.42 -12.51
C VAL A 177 -0.70 -0.17 -12.98
N LEU A 178 -0.18 0.51 -14.00
CA LEU A 178 -0.83 1.67 -14.60
C LEU A 178 -1.85 1.25 -15.65
N LEU A 179 -3.03 1.87 -15.61
CA LEU A 179 -4.16 1.51 -16.44
C LEU A 179 -4.58 2.68 -17.33
N LYS A 180 -4.93 2.36 -18.57
CA LYS A 180 -5.31 3.36 -19.58
C LYS A 180 -6.61 4.07 -19.29
N ASP A 181 -7.60 3.34 -18.76
CA ASP A 181 -8.97 3.83 -18.66
C ASP A 181 -9.36 4.09 -17.21
N LYS A 182 -10.20 5.11 -16.99
CA LYS A 182 -10.86 5.36 -15.70
C LYS A 182 -11.66 4.15 -15.23
N VAL A 183 -11.72 4.00 -13.91
CA VAL A 183 -12.64 3.12 -13.18
C VAL A 183 -14.01 3.83 -13.13
N ARG A 184 -15.02 3.27 -13.80
CA ARG A 184 -16.37 3.87 -13.94
C ARG A 184 -17.51 3.04 -13.35
N GLU A 185 -17.37 1.72 -13.20
CA GLU A 185 -18.32 0.79 -12.55
C GLU A 185 -17.70 -0.62 -12.38
N GLU A 186 -18.32 -1.48 -11.57
CA GLU A 186 -17.79 -2.73 -10.97
C GLU A 186 -17.06 -3.65 -11.96
N THR A 187 -15.74 -3.66 -11.87
CA THR A 187 -14.84 -4.68 -12.44
C THR A 187 -14.82 -4.74 -13.98
N LYS A 188 -13.99 -3.90 -14.61
CA LYS A 188 -13.41 -4.30 -15.91
C LYS A 188 -12.62 -5.58 -15.67
N LEU A 189 -13.12 -6.70 -16.18
CA LEU A 189 -12.44 -8.00 -16.07
C LEU A 189 -11.02 -7.94 -16.64
N SER A 190 -10.72 -7.07 -17.60
CA SER A 190 -9.40 -6.98 -18.24
C SER A 190 -9.06 -5.52 -18.56
N PRO A 191 -8.63 -4.72 -17.58
CA PRO A 191 -8.23 -3.35 -17.85
C PRO A 191 -6.97 -3.34 -18.72
N ASN A 192 -6.87 -2.36 -19.62
CA ASN A 192 -5.70 -2.23 -20.50
C ASN A 192 -4.53 -1.64 -19.70
N VAL A 193 -3.47 -2.42 -19.58
CA VAL A 193 -2.25 -2.10 -18.84
C VAL A 193 -1.32 -1.25 -19.71
N LEU A 194 -0.89 -0.12 -19.18
CA LEU A 194 0.10 0.77 -19.79
C LEU A 194 1.50 0.47 -19.27
N ALA A 195 1.63 0.17 -17.98
CA ALA A 195 2.91 -0.20 -17.38
C ALA A 195 2.74 -1.12 -16.19
N VAL A 196 3.78 -1.91 -15.94
CA VAL A 196 3.99 -2.67 -14.70
C VAL A 196 5.32 -2.23 -14.13
N ILE A 197 5.31 -1.80 -12.87
CA ILE A 197 6.45 -1.18 -12.20
C ILE A 197 6.60 -1.85 -10.84
N LEU A 198 7.71 -2.57 -10.67
CA LEU A 198 7.99 -3.32 -9.45
C LEU A 198 8.54 -2.40 -8.36
N TYR A 199 8.08 -2.58 -7.14
CA TYR A 199 8.69 -1.99 -5.96
C TYR A 199 9.93 -2.80 -5.57
N LYS A 200 10.96 -2.09 -5.12
CA LYS A 200 12.18 -2.70 -4.59
C LYS A 200 12.57 -1.99 -3.31
N GLU A 201 12.82 -2.80 -2.30
CA GLU A 201 13.30 -2.33 -1.01
C GLU A 201 14.65 -2.92 -0.66
N GLU A 202 15.56 -2.05 -0.22
CA GLU A 202 16.88 -2.42 0.26
C GLU A 202 17.12 -1.79 1.63
N THR A 203 17.72 -2.55 2.56
CA THR A 203 18.08 -2.00 3.87
C THR A 203 19.41 -1.29 3.78
N ARG A 204 19.45 -0.01 4.14
CA ARG A 204 20.70 0.74 4.25
C ARG A 204 21.30 0.55 5.64
N ILE A 205 22.56 0.12 5.67
CA ILE A 205 23.35 0.09 6.91
C ILE A 205 24.09 1.42 7.05
N THR A 206 23.61 2.28 7.93
CA THR A 206 24.34 3.50 8.35
C THR A 206 25.27 3.18 9.51
N LYS A 207 26.51 3.70 9.46
CA LYS A 207 27.44 3.64 10.61
C LYS A 207 27.08 4.79 11.56
N GLU A 208 26.61 4.46 12.76
CA GLU A 208 26.21 5.42 13.79
C GLU A 208 27.02 5.25 15.06
N SER A 209 27.25 6.35 15.79
CA SER A 209 27.98 6.32 17.05
C SER A 209 27.11 5.80 18.20
N ARG A 210 27.74 5.26 19.25
CA ARG A 210 27.02 4.76 20.46
C ARG A 210 26.29 5.86 21.22
N GLU A 211 26.69 7.12 21.09
CA GLU A 211 26.04 8.25 21.75
C GLU A 211 24.81 8.74 20.96
N GLU A 212 24.89 8.75 19.63
CA GLU A 212 23.75 9.04 18.74
C GLU A 212 22.60 8.05 18.94
N ALA A 213 22.91 6.76 19.07
CA ALA A 213 21.89 5.72 19.22
C ALA A 213 21.08 5.79 20.55
N LYS A 214 21.64 6.40 21.61
CA LYS A 214 21.01 6.44 22.94
C LYS A 214 19.85 7.41 23.04
N ASN A 215 19.88 8.50 22.27
CA ASN A 215 18.87 9.56 22.34
C ASN A 215 17.73 9.39 21.33
N LYS A 216 17.79 8.34 20.51
CA LYS A 216 16.78 8.03 19.50
C LYS A 216 15.53 7.40 20.13
N THR A 217 14.38 7.79 19.59
CA THR A 217 13.11 7.08 19.77
C THR A 217 13.21 5.64 19.25
N GLU A 218 12.28 4.78 19.66
CA GLU A 218 12.18 3.42 19.11
C GLU A 218 12.03 3.45 17.58
N ASN A 219 11.17 4.36 17.09
CA ASN A 219 10.99 4.58 15.67
C ASN A 219 12.29 5.01 14.98
N GLU A 220 13.10 5.90 15.56
CA GLU A 220 14.38 6.33 14.95
C GLU A 220 15.48 5.24 14.97
N LYS A 221 15.32 4.18 15.78
CA LYS A 221 16.27 3.06 15.84
C LYS A 221 16.02 2.02 14.74
N LEU A 222 14.82 1.97 14.18
CA LEU A 222 14.50 1.09 13.07
C LEU A 222 15.35 1.45 11.84
N PRO A 223 15.95 0.48 11.13
CA PRO A 223 16.85 0.74 10.02
C PRO A 223 16.20 1.57 8.91
N ILE A 224 17.03 2.30 8.18
CA ILE A 224 16.59 3.11 7.04
C ILE A 224 16.41 2.18 5.85
N LYS A 225 15.24 2.26 5.20
CA LYS A 225 14.94 1.52 3.98
C LYS A 225 15.05 2.42 2.76
N GLU A 226 15.85 1.97 1.81
CA GLU A 226 15.88 2.49 0.45
C GLU A 226 14.71 1.92 -0.34
N ARG A 227 14.06 2.78 -1.11
CA ARG A 227 12.86 2.42 -1.87
C ARG A 227 13.03 2.91 -3.29
N SER A 228 12.82 2.01 -4.25
CA SER A 228 12.95 2.32 -5.67
C SER A 228 11.89 1.57 -6.47
N THR A 229 11.66 2.06 -7.68
CA THR A 229 10.81 1.40 -8.67
C THR A 229 11.66 0.86 -9.82
N MET A 230 11.26 -0.31 -10.35
CA MET A 230 11.84 -0.88 -11.55
C MET A 230 10.74 -1.09 -12.59
N PRO A 231 10.75 -0.36 -13.72
CA PRO A 231 9.86 -0.66 -14.84
C PRO A 231 10.09 -2.08 -15.34
N LEU A 232 9.02 -2.85 -15.42
CA LEU A 232 9.05 -4.24 -15.86
C LEU A 232 8.51 -4.38 -17.29
N LEU A 233 7.39 -3.72 -17.56
CA LEU A 233 6.68 -3.76 -18.83
C LEU A 233 6.10 -2.38 -19.11
N GLU A 234 6.15 -1.93 -20.35
CA GLU A 234 5.50 -0.72 -20.83
C GLU A 234 4.88 -0.95 -22.20
N ALA A 235 3.70 -0.38 -22.42
CA ALA A 235 2.92 -0.55 -23.63
C ALA A 235 2.49 0.80 -24.22
N GLU A 236 2.51 0.89 -25.56
CA GLU A 236 1.93 2.02 -26.29
C GLU A 236 0.40 2.02 -26.11
N ALA A 237 -0.15 3.12 -25.62
CA ALA A 237 -1.57 3.23 -25.30
C ALA A 237 -2.49 3.16 -26.55
N ASP A 238 -2.03 3.67 -27.68
CA ASP A 238 -2.67 3.67 -29.00
C ASP A 238 -1.94 2.76 -30.01
N GLY A 239 -1.10 1.86 -29.50
CA GLY A 239 -0.45 0.82 -30.29
C GLY A 239 -1.43 -0.26 -30.80
N PRO A 240 -0.94 -1.17 -31.66
CA PRO A 240 -1.77 -2.25 -32.23
C PRO A 240 -2.04 -3.40 -31.25
N TYR A 241 -1.38 -3.38 -30.09
CA TYR A 241 -1.48 -4.41 -29.05
C TYR A 241 -2.20 -3.90 -27.81
N THR A 242 -2.95 -4.78 -27.17
CA THR A 242 -3.49 -4.60 -25.83
C THR A 242 -2.72 -5.47 -24.86
N PHE A 243 -2.51 -4.96 -23.65
CA PHE A 243 -1.90 -5.70 -22.55
C PHE A 243 -2.88 -5.83 -21.40
N VAL A 244 -3.02 -7.02 -20.85
CA VAL A 244 -4.00 -7.31 -19.81
C VAL A 244 -3.44 -8.29 -18.79
N VAL A 245 -3.90 -8.19 -17.55
CA VAL A 245 -3.53 -9.11 -16.47
C VAL A 245 -4.40 -10.38 -16.54
N ARG A 246 -3.78 -11.53 -16.37
CA ARG A 246 -4.40 -12.87 -16.44
C ARG A 246 -3.99 -13.70 -15.24
N ARG A 247 -4.85 -14.65 -14.89
CA ARG A 247 -4.53 -15.72 -13.95
C ARG A 247 -4.04 -16.92 -14.73
N ASN A 248 -2.89 -17.45 -14.36
CA ASN A 248 -2.47 -18.79 -14.78
C ASN A 248 -3.39 -19.80 -14.08
N LYS A 249 -4.26 -20.49 -14.82
CA LYS A 249 -5.22 -21.44 -14.22
C LYS A 249 -4.58 -22.62 -13.50
N LEU A 250 -3.34 -22.95 -13.82
CA LEU A 250 -2.65 -24.09 -13.23
C LEU A 250 -2.03 -23.75 -11.87
N THR A 251 -1.45 -22.55 -11.75
CA THR A 251 -0.70 -22.14 -10.55
C THR A 251 -1.42 -21.08 -9.72
N GLY A 252 -2.42 -20.40 -10.29
CA GLY A 252 -3.07 -19.25 -9.68
C GLY A 252 -2.28 -17.94 -9.81
N GLU A 253 -1.03 -18.00 -10.27
CA GLU A 253 -0.10 -16.87 -10.38
C GLU A 253 -0.54 -15.86 -11.45
N ILE A 254 0.00 -14.65 -11.32
CA ILE A 254 -0.22 -13.55 -12.26
C ILE A 254 0.56 -13.81 -13.56
N ALA A 255 -0.07 -13.52 -14.69
CA ALA A 255 0.56 -13.45 -16.00
C ALA A 255 0.07 -12.21 -16.76
N PHE A 256 0.86 -11.75 -17.71
CA PHE A 256 0.54 -10.63 -18.58
C PHE A 256 0.34 -11.15 -19.99
N LEU A 257 -0.87 -10.97 -20.52
CA LEU A 257 -1.19 -11.33 -21.90
C LEU A 257 -1.16 -10.07 -22.76
N ARG A 258 -0.33 -10.11 -23.80
CA ARG A 258 -0.33 -9.16 -24.90
C ARG A 258 -0.99 -9.81 -26.10
N ASN A 259 -1.93 -9.11 -26.74
CA ASN A 259 -2.52 -9.57 -27.98
C ASN A 259 -2.82 -8.42 -28.93
N ASN A 260 -2.81 -8.68 -30.25
CA ASN A 260 -3.27 -7.69 -31.21
C ASN A 260 -4.81 -7.69 -31.31
N ARG A 261 -5.39 -6.60 -31.80
CA ARG A 261 -6.86 -6.49 -32.00
C ARG A 261 -7.41 -7.57 -32.95
N GLY A 262 -6.58 -8.13 -33.83
CA GLY A 262 -6.94 -9.20 -34.76
C GLY A 262 -7.00 -10.59 -34.12
N GLY A 263 -6.47 -10.76 -32.90
CA GLY A 263 -6.40 -12.07 -32.24
C GLY A 263 -5.51 -13.08 -32.96
N GLU A 264 -4.52 -12.61 -33.72
CA GLU A 264 -3.57 -13.41 -34.49
C GLU A 264 -2.18 -13.45 -33.86
N ASP A 265 -1.89 -12.49 -32.97
CA ASP A 265 -0.64 -12.40 -32.22
C ASP A 265 -0.93 -12.47 -30.73
N TYR A 266 -0.22 -13.35 -30.02
CA TYR A 266 -0.26 -13.47 -28.57
C TYR A 266 1.14 -13.56 -27.99
N SER A 267 1.34 -12.92 -26.85
CA SER A 267 2.51 -13.16 -26.01
C SER A 267 2.10 -13.22 -24.56
N VAL A 268 2.61 -14.20 -23.83
CA VAL A 268 2.37 -14.37 -22.40
C VAL A 268 3.67 -14.14 -21.67
N PHE A 269 3.66 -13.22 -20.71
CA PHE A 269 4.78 -12.94 -19.83
C PHE A 269 4.43 -13.29 -18.39
N GLN A 270 5.40 -13.77 -17.63
CA GLN A 270 5.27 -14.01 -16.20
C GLN A 270 6.55 -13.54 -15.52
N PHE A 271 6.42 -12.87 -14.39
CA PHE A 271 7.55 -12.47 -13.57
C PHE A 271 7.65 -13.38 -12.36
N LYS A 272 8.87 -13.78 -12.02
CA LYS A 272 9.18 -14.42 -10.74
C LYS A 272 10.42 -13.78 -10.16
N LYS A 273 10.45 -13.60 -8.84
CA LYS A 273 11.54 -12.92 -8.12
C LYS A 273 12.92 -13.47 -8.47
N ASP A 274 13.06 -14.79 -8.53
CA ASP A 274 14.34 -15.46 -8.76
C ASP A 274 14.66 -15.70 -10.25
N GLU A 275 13.66 -15.68 -11.12
CA GLU A 275 13.83 -15.98 -12.56
C GLU A 275 13.75 -14.74 -13.45
N GLY A 276 13.27 -13.60 -12.93
CA GLY A 276 13.00 -12.39 -13.70
C GLY A 276 11.74 -12.49 -14.56
N LEU A 277 11.70 -11.67 -15.62
CA LEU A 277 10.59 -11.64 -16.57
C LEU A 277 10.79 -12.70 -17.66
N ASN A 278 9.89 -13.68 -17.70
CA ASN A 278 9.91 -14.75 -18.67
C ASN A 278 8.78 -14.61 -19.68
N GLN A 279 9.10 -14.74 -20.97
CA GLN A 279 8.10 -14.86 -22.03
C GLN A 279 7.78 -16.35 -22.23
N LEU A 280 6.65 -16.81 -21.68
CA LEU A 280 6.24 -18.21 -21.70
C LEU A 280 5.79 -18.66 -23.08
N TYR A 281 5.08 -17.78 -23.78
CA TYR A 281 4.55 -18.04 -25.12
C TYR A 281 4.67 -16.80 -25.98
N SER A 282 4.93 -17.01 -27.26
CA SER A 282 4.86 -15.98 -28.28
C SER A 282 4.38 -16.63 -29.57
N ILE A 283 3.22 -16.26 -30.07
CA ILE A 283 2.75 -16.70 -31.39
C ILE A 283 2.35 -15.49 -32.21
N ALA A 284 2.61 -15.54 -33.51
CA ALA A 284 2.27 -14.46 -34.42
C ALA A 284 1.90 -15.00 -35.81
N THR A 285 1.05 -14.25 -36.50
CA THR A 285 0.74 -14.51 -37.91
C THR A 285 1.29 -13.38 -38.77
N LYS A 286 2.11 -13.72 -39.77
CA LYS A 286 2.64 -12.77 -40.75
C LYS A 286 2.13 -13.15 -42.14
N ARG A 287 2.07 -12.19 -43.04
CA ARG A 287 1.74 -12.45 -44.45
C ARG A 287 2.97 -12.23 -45.31
N ASP A 288 3.24 -13.16 -46.22
CA ASP A 288 4.31 -12.99 -47.21
C ASP A 288 3.93 -11.99 -48.31
N GLY A 289 4.83 -11.77 -49.28
CA GLY A 289 4.59 -10.86 -50.39
C GLY A 289 3.43 -11.24 -51.32
N MET A 290 2.90 -12.46 -51.20
CA MET A 290 1.72 -12.94 -51.93
C MET A 290 0.45 -12.95 -51.05
N GLY A 291 0.55 -12.51 -49.79
CA GLY A 291 -0.56 -12.47 -48.84
C GLY A 291 -0.81 -13.79 -48.11
N VAL A 292 0.03 -14.80 -48.31
CA VAL A 292 -0.09 -16.12 -47.67
C VAL A 292 0.33 -16.01 -46.20
N ALA A 293 -0.49 -16.55 -45.31
CA ALA A 293 -0.22 -16.55 -43.88
C ALA A 293 0.92 -17.52 -43.53
N LYS A 294 1.88 -17.03 -42.75
CA LYS A 294 2.98 -17.76 -42.12
C LYS A 294 2.84 -17.62 -40.61
N TYR A 295 3.01 -18.73 -39.91
CA TYR A 295 2.79 -18.81 -38.47
C TYR A 295 4.12 -18.94 -37.75
N TYR A 296 4.25 -18.25 -36.64
CA TYR A 296 5.48 -18.23 -35.86
C TYR A 296 5.20 -18.60 -34.41
N SER A 297 6.13 -19.35 -33.82
CA SER A 297 6.29 -19.51 -32.37
C SER A 297 7.63 -18.90 -32.00
N PHE A 298 7.63 -17.86 -31.17
CA PHE A 298 8.78 -16.99 -30.96
C PHE A 298 9.38 -16.51 -32.29
N ALA A 299 10.63 -16.87 -32.59
CA ALA A 299 11.32 -16.51 -33.82
C ALA A 299 11.15 -17.58 -34.93
N ASP A 300 10.67 -18.77 -34.59
CA ASP A 300 10.67 -19.93 -35.49
C ASP A 300 9.35 -20.01 -36.26
N GLU A 301 9.44 -20.23 -37.57
CA GLU A 301 8.27 -20.53 -38.41
C GLU A 301 7.77 -21.95 -38.07
N VAL A 302 6.47 -22.09 -37.83
CA VAL A 302 5.83 -23.35 -37.44
C VAL A 302 4.65 -23.65 -38.35
N GLU A 303 4.30 -24.94 -38.44
CA GLU A 303 3.09 -25.38 -39.13
C GLU A 303 1.82 -24.84 -38.46
N PHE A 304 0.77 -24.64 -39.24
CA PHE A 304 -0.52 -24.13 -38.73
C PHE A 304 -1.08 -24.96 -37.57
N GLN A 305 -0.92 -26.29 -37.62
CA GLN A 305 -1.40 -27.19 -36.56
C GLN A 305 -0.70 -26.92 -35.22
N GLU A 306 0.61 -26.65 -35.25
CA GLU A 306 1.39 -26.34 -34.05
C GLU A 306 1.00 -24.97 -33.49
N TYR A 307 0.85 -23.96 -34.37
CA TYR A 307 0.34 -22.64 -33.99
C TYR A 307 -1.02 -22.75 -33.27
N GLN A 308 -1.98 -23.51 -33.82
CA GLN A 308 -3.29 -23.69 -33.22
C GLN A 308 -3.22 -24.43 -31.87
N ARG A 309 -2.33 -25.41 -31.74
CA ARG A 309 -2.09 -26.10 -30.46
C ARG A 309 -1.59 -25.13 -29.38
N ILE A 310 -0.64 -24.26 -29.72
CA ILE A 310 -0.11 -23.26 -28.79
C ILE A 310 -1.18 -22.22 -28.46
N LEU A 311 -1.93 -21.72 -29.44
CA LEU A 311 -3.03 -20.79 -29.24
C LEU A 311 -4.07 -21.34 -28.25
N LEU A 312 -4.52 -22.58 -28.44
CA LEU A 312 -5.44 -23.24 -27.52
C LEU A 312 -4.84 -23.39 -26.12
N THR A 313 -3.54 -23.66 -26.01
CA THR A 313 -2.84 -23.72 -24.72
C THR A 313 -2.91 -22.36 -24.02
N ILE A 314 -2.57 -21.27 -24.72
CA ILE A 314 -2.64 -19.90 -24.19
C ILE A 314 -4.06 -19.57 -23.73
N GLN A 315 -5.07 -19.83 -24.57
CA GLN A 315 -6.47 -19.52 -24.28
C GLN A 315 -7.02 -20.34 -23.09
N ASN A 316 -6.64 -21.61 -23.00
CA ASN A 316 -7.10 -22.48 -21.91
C ASN A 316 -6.45 -22.08 -20.58
N GLN A 317 -5.14 -21.86 -20.58
CA GLN A 317 -4.35 -21.61 -19.37
C GLN A 317 -4.40 -20.15 -18.89
N PHE A 318 -4.44 -19.19 -19.80
CA PHE A 318 -4.38 -17.74 -19.52
C PHE A 318 -5.59 -16.97 -20.07
N GLY A 319 -6.69 -17.66 -20.37
CA GLY A 319 -7.95 -17.02 -20.76
C GLY A 319 -8.70 -16.38 -19.59
N GLU A 320 -8.41 -16.78 -18.36
CA GLU A 320 -9.07 -16.24 -17.17
C GLU A 320 -8.48 -14.89 -16.76
N PRO A 321 -9.31 -13.84 -16.61
CA PRO A 321 -8.83 -12.57 -16.11
C PRO A 321 -8.42 -12.65 -14.64
N TYR A 322 -7.34 -11.96 -14.29
CA TYR A 322 -6.97 -11.80 -12.88
C TYR A 322 -7.87 -10.72 -12.25
N PRO A 323 -8.45 -10.94 -11.07
CA PRO A 323 -9.24 -9.91 -10.39
C PRO A 323 -8.34 -8.76 -9.96
N VAL A 324 -8.47 -7.61 -10.61
CA VAL A 324 -7.69 -6.41 -10.32
C VAL A 324 -8.61 -5.38 -9.66
N LYS A 325 -8.38 -5.12 -8.37
CA LYS A 325 -8.97 -3.96 -7.71
C LYS A 325 -8.17 -2.73 -8.11
N SER A 326 -8.85 -1.71 -8.63
CA SER A 326 -8.22 -0.55 -9.25
C SER A 326 -8.88 0.75 -8.79
N TYR A 327 -8.12 1.83 -8.86
CA TYR A 327 -8.48 3.15 -8.38
C TYR A 327 -8.18 4.18 -9.47
N ASN A 328 -8.99 5.23 -9.56
CA ASN A 328 -8.68 6.35 -10.45
C ASN A 328 -7.39 7.04 -10.00
N LEU A 329 -6.60 7.55 -10.96
CA LEU A 329 -5.36 8.27 -10.67
C LEU A 329 -5.64 9.75 -10.37
N ASP A 330 -6.54 9.99 -9.42
CA ASP A 330 -6.95 11.28 -8.88
C ASP A 330 -6.85 11.27 -7.34
N GLU A 331 -7.07 12.41 -6.69
CA GLU A 331 -6.88 12.52 -5.24
C GLU A 331 -7.76 11.51 -4.47
N ALA A 332 -9.02 11.35 -4.87
CA ALA A 332 -9.94 10.43 -4.21
C ALA A 332 -9.47 8.97 -4.37
N GLY A 333 -9.06 8.57 -5.58
CA GLY A 333 -8.53 7.23 -5.81
C GLY A 333 -7.21 6.98 -5.07
N LEU A 334 -6.34 7.99 -4.94
CA LEU A 334 -5.10 7.89 -4.14
C LEU A 334 -5.38 7.80 -2.63
N GLU A 335 -6.37 8.52 -2.12
CA GLU A 335 -6.78 8.43 -0.71
C GLU A 335 -7.35 7.05 -0.37
N GLU A 336 -8.17 6.48 -1.26
CA GLU A 336 -8.80 5.17 -1.07
C GLU A 336 -7.80 4.03 -1.31
N GLY A 337 -7.17 4.00 -2.48
CA GLY A 337 -6.33 2.88 -2.91
C GLY A 337 -5.06 2.70 -2.10
N LEU A 338 -4.51 3.79 -1.54
CA LEU A 338 -3.37 3.68 -0.63
C LEU A 338 -3.76 3.23 0.78
N LYS A 339 -5.05 3.10 1.11
CA LYS A 339 -5.52 2.53 2.38
C LYS A 339 -6.00 1.07 2.22
N ASP A 340 -6.08 0.57 1.01
CA ASP A 340 -6.59 -0.76 0.70
C ASP A 340 -5.54 -1.85 0.92
N PHE A 341 -5.34 -2.18 2.19
CA PHE A 341 -4.47 -3.27 2.63
C PHE A 341 -5.23 -4.19 3.58
N SER A 342 -5.06 -5.50 3.41
CA SER A 342 -5.65 -6.49 4.30
C SER A 342 -4.91 -6.52 5.64
N LYS A 343 -5.53 -7.13 6.66
CA LYS A 343 -4.88 -7.30 7.96
C LYS A 343 -3.62 -8.18 7.85
N GLU A 344 -3.66 -9.18 6.98
CA GLU A 344 -2.53 -10.06 6.68
C GLU A 344 -1.39 -9.26 6.04
N GLU A 345 -1.67 -8.41 5.06
CA GLU A 345 -0.68 -7.53 4.44
C GLU A 345 -0.08 -6.56 5.47
N LEU A 346 -0.89 -5.97 6.35
CA LEU A 346 -0.41 -5.08 7.41
C LEU A 346 0.48 -5.81 8.43
N SER A 347 0.21 -7.09 8.69
CA SER A 347 1.03 -7.90 9.60
C SER A 347 2.46 -8.13 9.09
N PHE A 348 2.66 -8.14 7.77
CA PHE A 348 4.00 -8.22 7.18
C PHE A 348 4.85 -7.01 7.59
N TYR A 349 4.29 -5.81 7.62
CA TYR A 349 5.03 -4.62 8.08
C TYR A 349 5.26 -4.65 9.59
N ALA A 350 4.28 -5.11 10.37
CA ALA A 350 4.39 -5.19 11.83
C ALA A 350 5.51 -6.13 12.27
N THR A 351 5.63 -7.29 11.60
CA THR A 351 6.71 -8.25 11.88
C THR A 351 8.10 -7.69 11.54
N GLN A 352 8.21 -6.79 10.57
CA GLN A 352 9.49 -6.17 10.25
C GLN A 352 9.94 -5.11 11.27
N GLU A 353 9.01 -4.54 12.05
CA GLU A 353 9.29 -3.46 13.00
C GLU A 353 9.35 -3.94 14.44
N PHE A 354 8.38 -4.75 14.84
CA PHE A 354 8.11 -5.06 16.24
C PHE A 354 8.32 -6.53 16.60
N ASN A 355 9.04 -7.29 15.78
CA ASN A 355 9.46 -8.64 16.16
C ASN A 355 10.38 -8.55 17.39
N ASN A 356 9.77 -8.78 18.57
CA ASN A 356 10.40 -9.07 19.86
C ASN A 356 11.05 -10.44 19.86
#